data_AF-A0A1V3LCL1-F1
#
_entry.id   AF-A0A1V3LCL1-F1
#
_cell.length_a   1.000
_cell.length_b   1.000
_cell.length_c   1.000
_cell.angle_alpha   90.00
_cell.angle_beta   90.00
_cell.angle_gamma   90.00
#
_symmetry.space_group_name_H-M   'P 1'
#
loop_
_entity.id
_entity.type
_entity.pdbx_description
1 polymer ?
#
loop_
_entity_poly.entity_id
_entity_poly.type
_entity_poly.pdbx_seq_one_letter_code
_entity_poly.pdbx_strand_id
1 'polypeptide(L)'
;MEKIFLPKDWVCDGSELKPKGGSSRETWIYNGKEIKTKINATNRETWIFDGKELKAKINATSRDTWVVERGIIKPKINATSRNSYDLDGNSLLVAFGQLILKAW
;
A
#
# COMPACT_ATOMS: atom_id res chain seq x y z
N MET A 1 6.94 -14.20 -10.72
CA MET A 1 6.72 -12.95 -9.98
C MET A 1 5.42 -13.16 -9.22
N GLU A 2 5.39 -12.86 -7.93
CA GLU A 2 4.16 -13.01 -7.15
C GLU A 2 3.15 -11.92 -7.51
N LYS A 3 1.88 -12.16 -7.23
CA LYS A 3 0.79 -11.22 -7.50
C LYS A 3 0.27 -10.64 -6.19
N ILE A 4 -0.02 -9.35 -6.20
CA ILE A 4 -0.86 -8.74 -5.18
C ILE A 4 -2.25 -9.34 -5.27
N PHE A 5 -2.86 -9.60 -4.13
CA PHE A 5 -4.22 -10.11 -4.07
C PHE A 5 -4.98 -9.47 -2.91
N LEU A 6 -6.30 -9.36 -3.07
CA LEU A 6 -7.21 -8.95 -2.01
C LEU A 6 -7.90 -10.21 -1.43
N PRO A 7 -7.70 -10.55 -0.15
CA PRO A 7 -8.40 -11.66 0.48
C PRO A 7 -9.91 -11.43 0.49
N LYS A 8 -10.68 -12.52 0.48
CA LYS A 8 -12.16 -12.47 0.52
C LYS A 8 -12.72 -11.73 1.72
N ASP A 9 -11.99 -11.65 2.83
CA ASP A 9 -12.43 -11.01 4.08
C ASP A 9 -12.04 -9.54 4.15
N TRP A 10 -11.50 -8.99 3.06
CA TRP A 10 -11.19 -7.57 2.88
C TRP A 10 -11.98 -7.00 1.71
N VAL A 11 -12.17 -5.68 1.74
CA VAL A 11 -12.76 -4.93 0.62
C VAL A 11 -11.88 -3.73 0.31
N CYS A 12 -11.74 -3.44 -0.98
CA CYS A 12 -11.09 -2.24 -1.46
C CYS A 12 -11.88 -1.67 -2.63
N ASP A 13 -12.24 -0.39 -2.56
CA ASP A 13 -12.95 0.33 -3.63
C ASP A 13 -12.03 1.24 -4.47
N GLY A 14 -10.71 1.13 -4.24
CA GLY A 14 -9.70 1.98 -4.85
C GLY A 14 -9.32 3.19 -4.00
N SER A 15 -10.22 3.66 -3.13
CA SER A 15 -10.01 4.80 -2.22
C SER A 15 -10.00 4.40 -0.75
N GLU A 16 -10.70 3.33 -0.36
CA GLU A 16 -10.70 2.77 0.99
C GLU A 16 -10.29 1.29 0.96
N LEU A 17 -9.62 0.83 2.02
CA LEU A 17 -9.28 -0.57 2.29
C LEU A 17 -9.63 -0.88 3.75
N LYS A 18 -10.38 -1.95 3.97
CA LYS A 18 -10.78 -2.40 5.31
C LYS A 18 -11.16 -3.88 5.34
N PRO A 19 -11.10 -4.54 6.51
CA PRO A 19 -11.71 -5.85 6.67
C PRO A 19 -13.24 -5.75 6.51
N LYS A 20 -13.88 -6.81 6.01
CA LYS A 20 -15.34 -6.92 5.95
C LYS A 20 -15.90 -6.92 7.37
N GLY A 21 -16.79 -5.97 7.65
CA GLY A 21 -17.31 -5.73 9.01
C GLY A 21 -16.39 -4.90 9.90
N GLY A 22 -15.22 -4.47 9.40
CA GLY A 22 -14.29 -3.60 10.10
C GLY A 22 -14.85 -2.20 10.33
N SER A 23 -14.33 -1.55 11.36
CA SER A 23 -14.69 -0.18 11.73
C SER A 23 -13.90 0.86 10.95
N SER A 24 -14.30 2.13 11.04
CA SER A 24 -13.54 3.26 10.49
C SER A 24 -12.12 3.39 11.08
N ARG A 25 -11.82 2.78 12.23
CA ARG A 25 -10.46 2.77 12.80
C ARG A 25 -9.52 1.83 12.07
N GLU A 26 -10.06 0.76 11.47
CA GLU A 26 -9.31 -0.24 10.71
C GLU A 26 -9.30 0.08 9.20
N THR A 27 -9.95 1.17 8.82
CA THR A 27 -10.03 1.61 7.42
C THR A 27 -8.82 2.46 7.08
N TRP A 28 -8.12 2.08 6.01
CA TRP A 28 -7.10 2.89 5.36
C TRP A 28 -7.71 3.60 4.16
N ILE A 29 -7.29 4.83 3.93
CA ILE A 29 -7.76 5.67 2.83
C ILE A 29 -6.59 6.06 1.93
N TYR A 30 -6.86 6.20 0.64
CA TYR A 30 -5.96 6.76 -0.36
C TYR A 30 -6.64 7.89 -1.12
N ASN A 31 -6.07 9.09 -1.04
CA ASN A 31 -6.64 10.30 -1.66
C ASN A 31 -5.92 10.72 -2.95
N GLY A 32 -5.16 9.83 -3.58
CA GLY A 32 -4.33 10.15 -4.76
C GLY A 32 -2.94 10.68 -4.43
N LYS A 33 -2.63 10.95 -3.16
CA LYS A 33 -1.30 11.42 -2.71
C LYS A 33 -0.84 10.80 -1.40
N GLU A 34 -1.74 10.65 -0.43
CA GLU A 34 -1.46 10.10 0.89
C GLU A 34 -2.26 8.82 1.14
N ILE A 35 -1.61 7.85 1.75
CA ILE A 35 -2.22 6.65 2.34
C ILE A 35 -2.14 6.76 3.86
N LYS A 36 -3.27 6.67 4.56
CA LYS A 36 -3.32 6.79 6.04
C LYS A 36 -4.58 6.15 6.61
N THR A 37 -4.63 5.95 7.93
CA THR A 37 -5.86 5.54 8.61
C THR A 37 -6.94 6.62 8.47
N LYS A 38 -8.20 6.19 8.36
CA LYS A 38 -9.34 7.10 8.19
C LYS A 38 -9.57 7.98 9.42
N ILE A 39 -9.23 7.47 10.61
CA ILE A 39 -9.39 8.17 11.89
C ILE A 39 -8.05 8.22 12.61
N ASN A 40 -7.73 9.37 13.21
CA ASN A 40 -6.55 9.61 14.05
C ASN A 40 -5.19 9.39 13.36
N ALA A 41 -5.13 9.48 12.03
CA ALA A 41 -3.86 9.37 11.31
C ALA A 41 -2.85 10.42 11.77
N THR A 42 -1.67 9.96 12.17
CA THR A 42 -0.53 10.82 12.41
C THR A 42 0.37 10.89 11.17
N ASN A 43 1.23 11.92 11.09
CA ASN A 43 2.23 11.99 10.01
C ASN A 43 3.18 10.79 10.00
N ARG A 44 3.36 10.10 11.14
CA ARG A 44 4.22 8.92 11.26
C ARG A 44 3.60 7.68 10.61
N GLU A 45 2.28 7.57 10.64
CA GLU A 45 1.52 6.45 10.05
C GLU A 45 1.07 6.77 8.61
N THR A 46 1.35 7.98 8.14
CA THR A 46 1.02 8.40 6.77
C THR A 46 2.12 7.99 5.81
N TRP A 47 1.71 7.45 4.66
CA TRP A 47 2.57 7.19 3.51
C TRP A 47 2.20 8.14 2.36
N ILE A 48 3.18 8.46 1.52
CA ILE A 48 3.00 9.31 0.35
C ILE A 48 3.27 8.49 -0.90
N PHE A 49 2.40 8.67 -1.89
CA PHE A 49 2.62 8.24 -3.27
C PHE A 49 2.71 9.45 -4.19
N ASP A 50 3.81 9.58 -4.93
CA ASP A 50 4.05 10.71 -5.84
C ASP A 50 3.75 10.40 -7.32
N GLY A 51 3.06 9.29 -7.59
CA GLY A 51 2.85 8.76 -8.93
C GLY A 51 3.88 7.72 -9.36
N LYS A 52 4.97 7.58 -8.62
CA LYS A 52 6.02 6.58 -8.88
C LYS A 52 6.54 5.90 -7.62
N GLU A 53 6.79 6.65 -6.55
CA GLU A 53 7.36 6.14 -5.31
C GLU A 53 6.34 6.16 -4.19
N LEU A 54 6.25 5.06 -3.45
CA LEU A 54 5.48 4.89 -2.24
C LEU A 54 6.44 4.81 -1.04
N LYS A 55 6.33 5.76 -0.10
CA LYS A 55 7.24 5.86 1.06
C LYS A 55 6.56 6.45 2.29
N ALA A 56 7.10 6.16 3.48
CA ALA A 56 6.65 6.82 4.69
C ALA A 56 6.78 8.35 4.57
N LYS A 57 5.81 9.10 5.09
CA LYS A 57 5.83 10.57 5.03
C LYS A 57 6.98 11.16 5.83
N ILE A 58 7.35 10.52 6.93
CA ILE A 58 8.43 10.93 7.83
C ILE A 58 9.47 9.82 7.90
N ASN A 59 10.75 10.21 7.90
CA ASN A 59 11.91 9.31 8.01
C ASN A 59 12.01 8.23 6.90
N ALA A 60 11.41 8.45 5.74
CA ALA A 60 11.58 7.54 4.62
C ALA A 60 13.04 7.46 4.19
N THR A 61 13.53 6.23 4.05
CA THR A 61 14.81 5.93 3.42
C THR A 61 14.58 5.20 2.11
N SER A 62 15.60 5.11 1.26
CA SER A 62 15.53 4.31 0.03
C SER A 62 15.30 2.82 0.29
N ARG A 63 15.62 2.31 1.50
CA ARG A 63 15.36 0.91 1.90
C ARG A 63 13.87 0.64 2.13
N ASP A 64 13.15 1.64 2.62
CA ASP A 64 11.72 1.54 2.98
C ASP A 64 10.81 2.15 1.91
N THR A 65 11.39 2.53 0.76
CA THR A 65 10.67 3.08 -0.39
C THR A 65 10.37 1.98 -1.39
N TRP A 66 9.14 1.96 -1.89
CA TRP A 66 8.71 1.11 -2.98
C TRP A 66 8.54 1.94 -4.25
N VAL A 67 8.82 1.34 -5.40
CA VAL A 67 8.59 1.92 -6.73
C VAL A 67 7.46 1.17 -7.39
N VAL A 68 6.53 1.92 -7.96
CA VAL A 68 5.41 1.42 -8.75
C VAL A 68 5.61 1.86 -10.19
N GLU A 69 5.76 0.90 -11.10
CA GLU A 69 5.91 1.17 -12.52
C GLU A 69 5.36 0.01 -13.35
N ARG A 70 4.66 0.32 -14.45
CA ARG A 70 4.14 -0.67 -15.41
C ARG A 70 3.33 -1.80 -14.76
N GLY A 71 2.51 -1.48 -13.75
CA GLY A 71 1.70 -2.47 -13.03
C GLY A 71 2.49 -3.32 -12.03
N ILE A 72 3.76 -3.02 -11.77
CA ILE A 72 4.61 -3.76 -10.83
C ILE A 72 4.95 -2.86 -9.64
N ILE A 73 4.90 -3.40 -8.43
CA ILE A 73 5.42 -2.78 -7.21
C ILE A 73 6.65 -3.55 -6.70
N LYS A 74 7.73 -2.85 -6.37
CA LYS A 74 9.00 -3.45 -5.92
C LYS A 74 9.79 -2.52 -5.00
N PRO A 75 10.70 -3.03 -4.17
CA PRO A 75 11.61 -2.20 -3.39
C PRO A 75 12.41 -1.28 -4.32
N LYS A 76 12.64 -0.04 -3.89
CA LYS A 76 13.44 0.92 -4.67
C LYS A 76 14.87 0.45 -4.86
N ILE A 77 15.43 -0.22 -3.86
CA ILE A 77 16.77 -0.80 -3.89
C ILE A 77 16.70 -2.31 -3.68
N ASN A 78 17.64 -3.05 -4.27
CA ASN A 78 17.72 -4.52 -4.18
C ASN A 78 16.43 -5.24 -4.63
N ALA A 79 15.75 -4.69 -5.64
CA ALA A 79 14.63 -5.36 -6.29
C ALA A 79 15.12 -6.63 -6.99
N THR A 80 14.36 -7.71 -6.80
CA THR A 80 14.55 -9.03 -7.39
C THR A 80 13.20 -9.58 -7.82
N SER A 81 13.18 -10.66 -8.60
CA SER A 81 11.93 -11.33 -8.98
C SER A 81 11.14 -11.92 -7.80
N ARG A 82 11.79 -12.09 -6.62
CA ARG A 82 11.19 -12.65 -5.40
C ARG A 82 10.54 -11.61 -4.50
N ASN A 83 10.91 -10.34 -4.62
CA ASN A 83 10.35 -9.24 -3.82
C ASN A 83 9.70 -8.16 -4.70
N SER A 84 9.45 -8.47 -5.97
CA SER A 84 8.66 -7.65 -6.88
C SER A 84 7.33 -8.34 -7.13
N TYR A 85 6.26 -7.55 -7.21
CA TYR A 85 4.90 -8.06 -7.28
C TYR A 85 4.15 -7.39 -8.42
N ASP A 86 3.43 -8.19 -9.20
CA ASP A 86 2.45 -7.69 -10.16
C ASP A 86 1.21 -7.23 -9.40
N LEU A 87 0.73 -6.02 -9.70
CA LEU A 87 -0.49 -5.48 -9.10
C LEU A 87 -1.73 -6.26 -9.56
N ASP A 88 -1.68 -6.93 -10.71
CA ASP A 88 -2.77 -7.75 -11.26
C ASP A 88 -4.11 -6.98 -11.34
N GLY A 89 -4.03 -5.68 -11.66
CA GLY A 89 -5.18 -4.77 -11.71
C GLY A 89 -5.70 -4.29 -10.35
N ASN A 90 -5.12 -4.72 -9.23
CA ASN A 90 -5.50 -4.23 -7.90
C ASN A 90 -5.05 -2.78 -7.67
N SER A 91 -5.78 -2.09 -6.79
CA SER A 91 -5.39 -0.76 -6.31
C SER A 91 -4.06 -0.79 -5.57
N LEU A 92 -3.32 0.33 -5.63
CA LEU A 92 -2.13 0.58 -4.80
C LEU A 92 -2.43 0.33 -3.31
N LEU A 93 -3.65 0.60 -2.87
CA LEU A 93 -4.05 0.41 -1.48
C LEU A 93 -4.06 -1.07 -1.08
N VAL A 94 -4.42 -1.99 -1.99
CA VAL A 94 -4.33 -3.44 -1.74
C VAL A 94 -2.87 -3.86 -1.59
N ALA A 95 -2.00 -3.37 -2.48
CA ALA A 95 -0.56 -3.63 -2.38
C ALA A 95 0.03 -3.10 -1.07
N PHE A 96 -0.41 -1.91 -0.64
CA PHE A 96 -0.04 -1.34 0.66
C PHE A 96 -0.48 -2.23 1.83
N GLY A 97 -1.72 -2.72 1.81
CA GLY A 97 -2.26 -3.62 2.82
C GLY A 97 -1.47 -4.93 2.93
N GLN A 98 -1.14 -5.55 1.81
CA GLN A 98 -0.39 -6.81 1.78
C GLN A 98 1.08 -6.62 2.18
N LEU A 99 1.78 -5.68 1.56
CA LEU A 99 3.24 -5.62 1.63
C LEU A 99 3.77 -4.79 2.80
N ILE A 100 3.07 -3.70 3.14
CA ILE A 100 3.54 -2.71 4.12
C ILE A 100 2.85 -2.92 5.46
N LEU A 101 1.51 -3.06 5.46
CA LEU A 101 0.78 -3.34 6.69
C LEU A 101 0.91 -4.80 7.13
N LYS A 102 1.16 -5.72 6.19
CA LYS A 102 1.12 -7.18 6.42
C LYS A 102 -0.19 -7.59 7.10
N ALA A 103 -1.29 -7.08 6.56
CA ALA A 103 -2.59 -7.21 7.19
C ALA A 103 -3.22 -8.61 7.05
N TRP A 104 -2.64 -9.48 6.21
CA TRP A 104 -2.98 -10.89 6.02
C TRP A 104 -1.76 -11.70 5.58
#